data_AF-V7I1W4-F1
#
_entry.id   AF-V7I1W4-F1
#
_cell.length_a   1.000
_cell.length_b   1.000
_cell.length_c   1.000
_cell.angle_alpha   90.00
_cell.angle_beta   90.00
_cell.angle_gamma   90.00
#
_symmetry.space_group_name_H-M   'P 1'
#
loop_
_entity.id
_entity.type
_entity.pdbx_description
1 polymer ?
#
loop_
_entity_poly.entity_id
_entity_poly.type
_entity_poly.pdbx_seq_one_letter_code
_entity_poly.pdbx_strand_id
1 'polypeptide(L)' 'MIKRILYGLIGCFVFLIVGLIAGLIVGSFIGGNFMKNFEYAGVMGYEATGLIGAMVGGPMGAIAGIIIGVSFASRSAGNR' A
#
# COMPACT_ATOMS: atom_id res chain seq x y z
N MET A 1 -16.75 -12.62 -15.40
CA MET A 1 -15.38 -12.09 -15.57
C MET A 1 -15.29 -10.60 -15.27
N ILE A 2 -16.04 -9.73 -15.96
CA ILE A 2 -16.06 -8.26 -15.74
C ILE A 2 -16.14 -7.83 -14.27
N LYS A 3 -17.05 -8.43 -13.47
CA LYS A 3 -17.18 -8.10 -12.04
C LYS A 3 -15.87 -8.35 -11.29
N ARG A 4 -15.21 -9.49 -11.48
CA ARG A 4 -13.94 -9.79 -10.78
C ARG A 4 -12.85 -8.77 -11.10
N ILE A 5 -12.74 -8.35 -12.35
CA ILE A 5 -11.79 -7.32 -12.77
C ILE A 5 -12.12 -5.98 -12.10
N LEU A 6 -13.39 -5.58 -12.12
CA LEU A 6 -13.83 -4.32 -11.51
C LEU A 6 -13.55 -4.26 -10.00
N TYR A 7 -13.95 -5.29 -9.24
CA TYR A 7 -13.69 -5.34 -7.81
C TYR A 7 -12.19 -5.46 -7.50
N GLY A 8 -11.42 -6.14 -8.34
CA GLY A 8 -9.95 -6.19 -8.24
C GLY A 8 -9.32 -4.81 -8.43
N LEU A 9 -9.76 -4.02 -9.42
CA LEU A 9 -9.29 -2.66 -9.66
C LEU A 9 -9.66 -1.69 -8.53
N ILE A 10 -10.90 -1.76 -8.04
CA ILE A 10 -11.34 -0.93 -6.90
C ILE A 10 -10.52 -1.29 -5.65
N GLY A 11 -10.36 -2.58 -5.35
CA GLY A 11 -9.54 -3.04 -4.25
C GLY A 11 -8.10 -2.57 -4.39
N CYS A 12 -7.51 -2.70 -5.57
CA CYS A 12 -6.17 -2.21 -5.90
C CYS A 12 -6.02 -0.73 -5.53
N PHE A 13 -6.90 0.14 -6.06
CA PHE A 13 -6.77 1.58 -5.88
C PHE A 13 -6.95 2.00 -4.42
N VAL A 14 -7.95 1.44 -3.74
CA VAL A 14 -8.20 1.75 -2.31
C VAL A 14 -7.02 1.32 -1.46
N PHE A 15 -6.57 0.07 -1.60
CA PHE A 15 -5.46 -0.41 -0.76
C PHE A 15 -4.10 0.14 -1.19
N LEU A 16 -3.92 0.60 -2.43
CA LEU A 16 -2.73 1.35 -2.83
C LEU A 16 -2.61 2.63 -1.99
N ILE A 17 -3.68 3.41 -1.87
CA ILE A 17 -3.68 4.64 -1.09
C ILE A 17 -3.42 4.32 0.39
N VAL A 18 -4.13 3.32 0.94
CA VAL A 18 -3.92 2.89 2.33
C VAL A 18 -2.48 2.41 2.55
N GLY A 19 -1.92 1.65 1.62
CA GLY A 19 -0.56 1.14 1.67
C GLY A 19 0.49 2.25 1.59
N LEU A 20 0.29 3.25 0.74
CA LEU A 20 1.16 4.43 0.66
C LEU A 20 1.18 5.17 2.01
N ILE A 21 0.02 5.44 2.59
CA ILE A 21 -0.10 6.18 3.85
C ILE A 21 0.50 5.35 5.01
N ALA A 22 0.12 4.08 5.13
CA ALA A 22 0.62 3.20 6.19
C ALA A 22 2.15 3.02 6.08
N GLY A 23 2.64 2.80 4.85
CA GLY A 23 4.07 2.70 4.57
C GLY A 23 4.80 4.00 4.92
N LEU A 24 4.25 5.15 4.58
CA LEU A 24 4.83 6.45 4.93
C LEU A 24 4.91 6.64 6.45
N ILE A 25 3.85 6.31 7.19
CA ILE A 25 3.82 6.43 8.66
C ILE A 25 4.86 5.51 9.30
N VAL A 26 4.90 4.24 8.90
CA VAL A 26 5.86 3.26 9.45
C VAL A 26 7.29 3.65 9.08
N GLY A 27 7.53 4.02 7.83
CA GLY A 27 8.83 4.50 7.36
C GLY A 27 9.29 5.74 8.12
N SER A 28 8.41 6.73 8.27
CA SER A 28 8.70 7.96 9.02
C SER A 28 9.01 7.66 10.48
N PHE A 29 8.26 6.76 11.11
CA PHE A 29 8.54 6.34 12.49
C PHE A 29 9.92 5.71 12.63
N ILE A 30 10.32 4.87 11.67
CA ILE A 30 11.65 4.25 11.68
C ILE A 30 12.75 5.31 11.52
N GLY A 31 12.62 6.21 10.55
CA GLY A 31 13.62 7.27 10.31
C GLY A 31 13.73 8.27 11.45
N GLY A 32 12.59 8.68 12.00
CA GLY A 32 12.55 9.63 13.11
C GLY A 32 13.16 9.08 14.40
N ASN A 33 13.14 7.76 14.62
CA ASN A 33 13.65 7.16 15.85
C ASN A 33 15.02 6.49 15.70
N PHE A 34 15.24 5.74 14.62
CA PHE A 34 16.40 4.85 14.48
C PHE A 34 17.39 5.30 13.40
N MET A 35 16.93 6.04 12.39
CA MET A 35 17.74 6.39 11.21
C MET A 35 17.75 7.90 10.93
N LYS A 36 17.94 8.73 11.97
CA LYS A 36 17.82 10.20 11.87
C LYS A 36 18.78 10.86 10.88
N ASN A 37 19.97 10.29 10.69
CA ASN A 37 21.00 10.81 9.79
C ASN A 37 21.02 10.12 8.42
N PHE A 38 20.04 9.25 8.14
CA PHE A 38 19.93 8.60 6.84
C PHE A 38 19.41 9.60 5.81
N GLU A 39 20.10 9.72 4.68
CA GLU A 39 19.75 10.64 3.59
C GLU A 39 19.31 9.85 2.36
N TYR A 40 18.23 10.30 1.74
CA TYR A 40 17.74 9.75 0.48
C TYR A 40 16.96 10.82 -0.30
N ALA A 41 17.20 10.91 -1.61
CA ALA A 41 16.52 11.86 -2.49
C ALA A 41 16.54 13.34 -2.02
N GLY A 42 17.62 13.76 -1.35
CA GLY A 42 17.81 15.13 -0.86
C GLY A 42 17.05 15.46 0.43
N VAL A 43 16.43 14.48 1.09
CA VAL A 43 15.81 14.60 2.40
C VAL A 43 16.46 13.65 3.41
N MET A 44 16.26 13.89 4.71
CA MET A 44 16.90 13.12 5.78
C MET A 44 15.92 12.55 6.80
N GLY A 45 16.37 11.53 7.51
CA GLY A 45 15.70 10.96 8.67
C GLY A 45 14.31 10.44 8.33
N TYR A 46 13.30 10.99 9.01
CA TYR A 46 11.92 10.55 8.88
C TYR A 46 11.35 10.75 7.47
N GLU A 47 11.75 11.81 6.75
CA GLU A 47 11.26 12.08 5.40
C GLU A 47 11.82 11.07 4.40
N ALA A 48 13.12 10.80 4.49
CA ALA A 48 13.83 9.83 3.65
C ALA A 48 13.23 8.43 3.77
N THR A 49 13.12 7.92 5.00
CA THR A 49 12.58 6.57 5.23
C THR A 49 11.07 6.52 5.06
N GLY A 50 10.36 7.62 5.30
CA GLY A 50 8.93 7.75 5.00
C GLY A 50 8.64 7.61 3.51
N LEU A 51 9.46 8.24 2.66
CA LEU A 51 9.34 8.10 1.21
C LEU A 51 9.56 6.65 0.76
N ILE A 52 10.61 5.99 1.28
CA ILE A 52 10.89 4.57 1.01
C ILE A 52 9.75 3.69 1.53
N GLY A 53 9.25 3.98 2.73
CA GLY A 53 8.13 3.27 3.34
C GLY A 53 6.88 3.33 2.46
N ALA A 54 6.57 4.51 1.90
CA ALA A 54 5.48 4.66 0.94
C ALA A 54 5.73 3.85 -0.34
N MET A 55 6.95 3.92 -0.91
CA MET A 55 7.34 3.18 -2.11
C MET A 55 7.18 1.66 -1.96
N VAL A 56 7.34 1.12 -0.76
CA VAL A 56 7.12 -0.30 -0.46
C VAL A 56 5.66 -0.59 -0.10
N GLY A 57 5.07 0.25 0.74
CA GLY A 57 3.72 0.06 1.25
C GLY A 57 2.64 0.17 0.17
N GLY A 58 2.79 1.08 -0.79
CA GLY A 58 1.85 1.25 -1.90
C GLY A 58 1.68 -0.03 -2.74
N PRO A 59 2.76 -0.59 -3.30
CA PRO A 59 2.69 -1.86 -4.04
C PRO A 59 2.16 -3.02 -3.21
N MET A 60 2.57 -3.16 -1.94
CA MET A 60 2.05 -4.20 -1.05
C MET A 60 0.54 -4.06 -0.83
N GLY A 61 0.08 -2.84 -0.58
CA GLY A 61 -1.34 -2.51 -0.45
C GLY A 61 -2.10 -2.84 -1.74
N ALA A 62 -1.61 -2.38 -2.89
CA ALA A 62 -2.23 -2.64 -4.18
C ALA A 62 -2.43 -4.15 -4.44
N ILE A 63 -1.39 -4.97 -4.21
CA ILE A 63 -1.44 -6.43 -4.35
C ILE A 63 -2.49 -7.03 -3.41
N ALA A 64 -2.48 -6.65 -2.13
CA ALA A 64 -3.47 -7.11 -1.15
C ALA A 64 -4.90 -6.73 -1.58
N GLY A 65 -5.09 -5.50 -2.07
CA GLY A 65 -6.36 -5.01 -2.58
C GLY A 65 -6.90 -5.80 -3.76
N ILE A 66 -6.05 -6.16 -4.72
CA ILE A 66 -6.43 -7.02 -5.85
C ILE A 66 -6.90 -8.39 -5.33
N ILE A 67 -6.11 -9.01 -4.46
CA ILE A 67 -6.42 -10.35 -3.92
C ILE A 67 -7.77 -10.33 -3.18
N ILE A 68 -7.98 -9.34 -2.30
CA ILE A 68 -9.21 -9.19 -1.54
C ILE A 68 -10.40 -8.88 -2.46
N GLY A 69 -10.25 -7.94 -3.40
CA GLY A 69 -11.31 -7.55 -4.33
C GLY A 69 -11.77 -8.69 -5.22
N VAL A 70 -10.82 -9.44 -5.80
CA VAL A 70 -11.12 -10.62 -6.63
C VAL A 70 -11.78 -11.72 -5.80
N SER A 71 -11.31 -11.94 -4.56
CA SER A 71 -11.89 -12.94 -3.65
C SER A 71 -13.35 -12.61 -3.30
N PHE A 72 -13.63 -11.33 -3.02
CA PHE A 72 -14.99 -10.87 -2.69
C PHE A 72 -15.95 -11.04 -3.86
N ALA A 73 -15.54 -10.64 -5.07
CA ALA A 73 -16.31 -10.86 -6.29
C ALA A 73 -16.54 -12.33 -6.61
N SER A 74 -15.60 -13.21 -6.26
CA SER A 74 -15.72 -14.65 -6.44
C SER A 74 -16.74 -15.26 -5.49
N ARG A 75 -16.76 -14.84 -4.22
CA ARG A 75 -17.77 -15.26 -3.24
C ARG A 75 -19.18 -14.80 -3.63
N SER A 76 -19.32 -13.56 -4.09
CA SER A 76 -20.60 -13.01 -4.53
C SER A 76 -21.17 -13.74 -5.77
N ALA A 77 -20.33 -14.32 -6.61
CA ALA A 77 -20.75 -15.08 -7.79
C ALA A 77 -21.16 -16.53 -7.50
N GLY A 78 -20.60 -17.16 -6.45
CA GLY A 78 -20.94 -18.54 -6.06
C GLY A 78 -22.15 -18.67 -5.14
N ASN A 79 -22.70 -17.55 -4.66
CA ASN A 79 -23.87 -17.52 -3.77
C ASN A 79 -25.19 -17.32 -4.55
N ARG A 80 -25.22 -17.76 -5.81
CA ARG A 80 -26.39 -17.74 -6.70
C ARG A 80 -26.67 -19.14 -7.21
#